data_AF-A0A7Y2XQ66-F1
#
_entry.id   AF-A0A7Y2XQ66-F1
#
_cell.length_a   1.000
_cell.length_b   1.000
_cell.length_c   1.000
_cell.angle_alpha   90.00
_cell.angle_beta   90.00
_cell.angle_gamma   90.00
#
_symmetry.space_group_name_H-M   'P 1'
#
loop_
_entity.id
_entity.type
_entity.pdbx_description
1 polymer ?
#
loop_
_entity_poly.entity_id
_entity_poly.type
_entity_poly.pdbx_seq_one_letter_code
_entity_poly.pdbx_strand_id
1 'polypeptide(L)' 'GILRSDGTSERALILIDKQGIIRYIDVHDINKRPPLEDLAVELAKLK' A
#
# COMPACT_ATOMS: atom_id res chain seq x y z
N GLY A 1 -5.33 -0.41 8.42
CA GLY A 1 -4.39 -1.51 8.67
C GLY A 1 -5.06 -2.82 8.33
N ILE A 2 -4.29 -3.87 8.04
CA ILE A 2 -4.83 -5.22 7.77
C ILE A 2 -4.66 -6.06 9.04
N LEU A 3 -5.77 -6.45 9.65
CA LEU A 3 -5.78 -7.23 10.90
C LEU A 3 -5.41 -8.68 10.61
N ARG A 4 -4.36 -9.18 11.29
CA ARG A 4 -3.98 -10.60 11.28
C ARG A 4 -4.72 -11.37 12.35
N SER A 5 -4.74 -12.69 12.20
CA SER A 5 -5.38 -13.63 13.13
C SER A 5 -4.80 -13.61 14.55
N ASP A 6 -3.57 -13.10 14.73
CA ASP A 6 -2.90 -12.98 16.02
C ASP A 6 -3.17 -11.63 16.73
N GLY A 7 -4.03 -10.78 16.16
CA GLY A 7 -4.39 -9.49 16.72
C GLY A 7 -3.43 -8.35 16.35
N THR A 8 -2.34 -8.63 15.63
CA THR A 8 -1.50 -7.57 15.07
C THR A 8 -2.12 -6.98 13.81
N SER A 9 -1.98 -5.67 13.62
CA SER A 9 -2.37 -5.00 12.37
C SER A 9 -1.13 -4.73 11.54
N GLU A 10 -1.25 -4.79 10.22
CA GLU A 10 -0.23 -4.34 9.27
C GLU A 10 -0.51 -2.93 8.77
N ARG A 11 0.54 -2.28 8.25
CA ARG A 11 0.42 -1.07 7.46
C ARG A 11 0.26 -1.44 5.99
N ALA A 12 -0.84 -1.01 5.38
CA ALA A 12 -1.09 -1.19 3.95
C ALA A 12 -1.13 0.16 3.24
N LEU A 13 -0.46 0.23 2.10
CA LEU A 13 -0.60 1.30 1.10
C LEU A 13 -1.37 0.74 -0.08
N ILE A 14 -2.39 1.48 -0.53
CA ILE A 14 -3.23 1.08 -1.66
C ILE A 14 -3.32 2.27 -2.61
N LEU A 15 -2.90 2.04 -3.86
CA LEU A 15 -3.10 3.00 -4.94
C LEU A 15 -4.37 2.62 -5.71
N ILE A 16 -5.34 3.51 -5.73
CA ILE A 16 -6.58 3.38 -6.49
C ILE A 16 -6.61 4.50 -7.52
N ASP A 17 -6.81 4.16 -8.78
CA ASP A 17 -6.94 5.17 -9.82
C ASP A 17 -8.33 5.82 -9.83
N LYS A 18 -8.51 6.82 -10.72
CA LYS A 18 -9.78 7.56 -10.83
C LYS A 18 -10.95 6.70 -11.36
N GLN A 19 -10.68 5.54 -11.95
CA GLN A 19 -11.71 4.59 -12.41
C GLN A 19 -12.12 3.63 -11.28
N GLY A 20 -11.51 3.77 -10.09
CA GLY A 20 -11.77 2.93 -8.94
C GLY A 20 -10.99 1.61 -8.97
N ILE A 21 -10.00 1.46 -9.85
CA ILE A 21 -9.26 0.21 -9.98
C ILE A 21 -8.00 0.27 -9.11
N ILE A 22 -7.75 -0.79 -8.35
CA ILE A 22 -6.53 -0.95 -7.56
C ILE A 22 -5.35 -1.21 -8.51
N ARG A 23 -4.34 -0.35 -8.44
CA ARG A 23 -3.14 -0.40 -9.30
C ARG A 23 -1.93 -0.95 -8.56
N TYR A 24 -1.92 -0.79 -7.24
CA TYR A 24 -0.83 -1.24 -6.40
C TYR A 24 -1.33 -1.48 -4.97
N ILE A 25 -0.83 -2.55 -4.37
CA ILE A 25 -1.02 -2.87 -2.95
C ILE A 25 0.33 -3.21 -2.40
N ASP A 26 0.64 -2.63 -1.24
CA ASP A 26 1.85 -2.93 -0.51
C ASP A 26 1.56 -3.02 0.98
N VAL A 27 2.03 -4.10 1.61
CA VAL A 27 1.72 -4.47 3.00
C VAL A 27 3.01 -4.71 3.75
N HIS A 28 3.15 -3.98 4.85
CA HIS A 28 4.34 -3.98 5.69
C HIS A 28 3.96 -4.11 7.17
N ASP A 29 4.93 -4.59 7.96
CA ASP A 29 4.86 -4.56 9.42
C ASP A 29 4.50 -3.15 9.90
N ILE A 30 3.56 -3.05 10.84
CA ILE A 30 3.07 -1.76 11.36
C ILE A 30 4.17 -0.88 11.97
N ASN A 31 5.21 -1.51 12.51
CA ASN A 31 6.36 -0.86 13.13
C ASN A 31 7.43 -0.45 12.11
N LYS A 32 7.30 -0.87 10.84
CA LYS A 32 8.21 -0.50 9.76
C LYS A 32 7.58 0.56 8.87
N ARG A 33 8.39 1.54 8.46
CA ARG A 33 7.97 2.53 7.46
C ARG A 33 8.26 1.96 6.06
N PRO A 34 7.24 1.80 5.20
CA PRO A 34 7.46 1.41 3.82
C PRO A 34 8.21 2.51 3.05
N PRO A 35 9.08 2.15 2.10
CA PRO A 35 9.73 3.10 1.21
C PRO A 35 8.67 3.81 0.34
N LEU A 36 8.77 5.12 0.20
CA LEU A 36 7.79 5.90 -0.59
C LEU A 36 8.15 5.95 -2.07
N GLU A 37 9.40 5.63 -2.39
CA GLU A 37 9.96 5.59 -3.73
C GLU A 37 9.20 4.61 -4.61
N ASP A 38 8.86 3.43 -4.09
CA ASP A 38 8.11 2.41 -4.82
C ASP A 38 6.70 2.90 -5.18
N LEU A 39 6.02 3.57 -4.24
CA LEU A 39 4.71 4.16 -4.50
C LEU A 39 4.79 5.29 -5.54
N ALA A 40 5.84 6.12 -5.50
CA ALA A 40 6.05 7.20 -6.46
C ALA A 40 6.27 6.66 -7.89
N VAL A 41 7.00 5.55 -8.02
CA VAL A 41 7.19 4.86 -9.31
C VAL A 41 5.87 4.33 -9.85
N GLU A 42 5.03 3.70 -9.01
CA GLU A 42 3.72 3.21 -9.45
C GLU A 42 2.76 4.35 -9.86
N LEU A 43 2.79 5.46 -9.12
CA LEU A 43 2.04 6.66 -9.48
C LEU A 43 2.45 7.22 -10.85
N ALA A 44 3.75 7.25 -11.15
CA ALA A 44 4.25 7.76 -12.43
C ALA A 44 3.81 6.92 -13.65
N LYS A 45 3.36 5.68 -13.46
CA LYS A 45 2.79 4.84 -14.54
C LYS A 45 1.37 5.27 -14.91
N LEU A 46 0.66 5.96 -14.01
CA LEU A 46 -0.66 6.51 -14.27
C LEU A 46 -0.50 7.84 -15.01
N LYS A 47 -0.63 7.79 -16.34
CA LYS A 47 -0.65 8.99 -17.20
C LYS A 47 -1.93 9.79 -17.03
#